data_AF-A0A1V6EF01-F1
#
_entry.id   AF-A0A1V6EF01-F1
#
_cell.length_a   1.000
_cell.length_b   1.000
_cell.length_c   1.000
_cell.angle_alpha   90.00
_cell.angle_beta   90.00
_cell.angle_gamma   90.00
#
_symmetry.space_group_name_H-M   'P 1'
#
loop_
_entity.id
_entity.type
_entity.pdbx_description
1 polymer ?
#
loop_
_entity_poly.entity_id
_entity_poly.type
_entity_poly.pdbx_seq_one_letter_code
_entity_poly.pdbx_strand_id
1 'polypeptide(L)'
;MIKKRLGTDPFERGQAEKVIDILTKAPAKAEKPKAKGKPGLKRKPGRPITITRTMTKSSQEGLPEGWTRASFIIQETVLEKLKDYAYTDRRQIKEVVTEALENYLKNKKIINRRS
;
A
#
# COMPACT_ATOMS: atom_id res chain seq x y z
N MET A 1 44.97 -31.07 -29.86
CA MET A 1 43.66 -30.44 -30.16
C MET A 1 42.59 -31.24 -29.41
N ILE A 2 42.06 -30.72 -28.30
CA ILE A 2 41.19 -31.50 -27.40
C ILE A 2 39.73 -31.15 -27.69
N LYS A 3 38.95 -32.11 -28.21
CA LYS A 3 37.51 -31.95 -28.51
C LYS A 3 36.71 -31.86 -27.20
N LYS A 4 35.94 -30.78 -27.02
CA LYS A 4 34.92 -30.70 -25.97
C LYS A 4 33.82 -31.72 -26.27
N ARG A 5 33.51 -32.59 -25.31
CA ARG A 5 32.34 -33.49 -25.37
C ARG A 5 31.06 -32.66 -25.18
N LEU A 6 30.05 -32.94 -25.99
CA LEU A 6 28.74 -32.31 -25.91
C LEU A 6 28.10 -32.67 -24.56
N GLY A 7 27.76 -31.66 -23.76
CA GLY A 7 27.27 -31.84 -22.37
C GLY A 7 28.27 -31.37 -21.31
N THR A 8 28.78 -30.14 -21.41
CA THR A 8 29.42 -29.49 -20.26
C THR A 8 28.31 -28.87 -19.42
N ASP A 9 28.10 -29.39 -18.21
CA ASP A 9 27.08 -28.91 -17.28
C ASP A 9 27.33 -27.44 -16.90
N PRO A 10 26.38 -26.51 -17.14
CA PRO A 10 26.59 -25.08 -16.95
C PRO A 10 26.80 -24.65 -15.49
N PHE A 11 26.63 -25.57 -14.54
CA PHE A 11 26.72 -25.26 -13.11
C PHE A 11 28.01 -25.75 -12.43
N GLU A 12 28.86 -26.55 -13.09
CA GLU A 12 30.01 -27.17 -12.42
C GLU A 12 31.28 -26.33 -12.33
N ARG A 13 31.36 -25.16 -12.99
CA ARG A 13 32.56 -24.31 -12.92
C ARG A 13 32.25 -22.89 -12.50
N GLY A 14 32.41 -22.62 -11.21
CA GLY A 14 32.74 -21.28 -10.70
C GLY A 14 31.61 -20.47 -10.08
N GLN A 15 30.42 -21.06 -9.85
CA GLN A 15 29.31 -20.36 -9.18
C GLN A 15 29.15 -20.75 -7.69
N ALA A 16 29.50 -21.97 -7.30
CA ALA A 16 29.33 -22.43 -5.92
C ALA A 16 30.22 -21.69 -4.91
N GLU A 17 31.49 -21.43 -5.25
CA GLU A 17 32.43 -20.73 -4.34
C GLU A 17 32.00 -19.29 -4.05
N LYS A 18 31.45 -18.58 -5.05
CA LYS A 18 30.98 -17.19 -4.89
C LYS A 18 29.73 -17.07 -4.01
N VAL A 19 28.91 -18.11 -3.95
CA VAL A 19 27.67 -18.11 -3.15
C VAL A 19 28.00 -18.32 -1.66
N ILE A 20 29.01 -19.12 -1.36
CA ILE A 20 29.42 -19.41 0.02
C ILE A 20 29.98 -18.14 0.71
N ASP A 21 30.74 -17.32 -0.02
CA ASP A 21 31.26 -16.02 0.48
C ASP A 21 30.16 -14.97 0.74
N ILE A 22 29.02 -15.05 0.04
CA ILE A 22 27.88 -14.16 0.25
C ILE A 22 27.11 -14.55 1.53
N LEU A 23 27.07 -15.84 1.86
CA LEU A 23 26.35 -16.37 3.02
C LEU A 23 27.12 -16.25 4.35
N THR A 24 28.46 -16.24 4.33
CA THR A 24 29.29 -16.18 5.55
C THR A 24 29.55 -14.76 6.06
N LYS A 25 29.15 -13.72 5.32
CA LYS A 25 29.34 -12.33 5.71
C LYS A 25 28.19 -11.84 6.61
N ALA A 26 28.41 -11.90 7.92
CA ALA A 26 27.51 -11.37 8.94
C ALA A 26 27.15 -9.89 8.67
N PRO A 27 25.88 -9.47 8.84
CA PRO A 27 25.48 -8.10 8.57
C PRO A 27 26.01 -7.18 9.67
N ALA A 28 27.06 -6.42 9.37
CA ALA A 28 27.43 -5.27 10.18
C ALA A 28 26.23 -4.32 10.26
N LYS A 29 25.89 -3.96 11.51
CA LYS A 29 24.78 -3.12 11.95
C LYS A 29 24.61 -1.88 11.06
N ALA A 30 23.67 -1.94 10.10
CA ALA A 30 23.33 -0.82 9.24
C ALA A 30 22.43 0.15 10.00
N GLU A 31 22.98 1.29 10.39
CA GLU A 31 22.17 2.45 10.81
C GLU A 31 21.26 2.86 9.65
N LYS A 32 19.95 2.92 9.90
CA LYS A 32 18.96 3.32 8.90
C LYS A 32 19.24 4.77 8.46
N PRO A 33 19.53 5.07 7.18
CA PRO A 33 19.61 6.45 6.74
C PRO A 33 18.21 7.08 6.84
N LYS A 34 18.08 8.14 7.64
CA LYS A 34 16.88 8.99 7.69
C LYS A 34 16.58 9.51 6.28
N ALA A 35 15.48 9.05 5.70
CA ALA A 35 15.03 9.46 4.38
C ALA A 35 14.67 10.96 4.37
N LYS A 36 15.62 11.79 3.92
CA LYS A 36 15.33 13.17 3.49
C LYS A 36 14.46 13.08 2.24
N GLY A 37 13.24 13.61 2.29
CA GLY A 37 12.31 13.64 1.16
C GLY A 37 12.99 14.26 -0.05
N LYS A 38 13.02 13.53 -1.18
CA LYS A 38 13.57 14.03 -2.45
C LYS A 38 12.66 15.14 -2.98
N PRO A 39 13.14 16.38 -3.15
CA PRO A 39 12.36 17.41 -3.83
C PRO A 39 12.31 17.10 -5.34
N GLY A 40 11.09 17.02 -5.88
CA GLY A 40 10.80 17.32 -7.29
C GLY A 40 11.24 16.31 -8.36
N LEU A 41 10.70 15.09 -8.35
CA LEU A 41 10.67 14.28 -9.58
C LEU A 41 9.54 14.79 -10.49
N LYS A 42 9.89 15.61 -11.50
CA LYS A 42 8.93 16.00 -12.57
C LYS A 42 8.44 14.72 -13.27
N ARG A 43 7.13 14.45 -13.17
CA ARG A 43 6.50 13.28 -13.78
C ARG A 43 6.59 13.39 -15.32
N LYS A 44 6.95 12.30 -16.00
CA LYS A 44 6.97 12.23 -17.47
C LYS A 44 5.56 12.57 -18.01
N PRO A 45 5.43 13.41 -19.06
CA PRO A 45 4.14 13.78 -19.62
C PRO A 45 3.56 12.56 -20.34
N GLY A 46 2.36 12.13 -19.95
CA GLY A 46 1.71 11.00 -20.62
C GLY A 46 0.22 10.87 -20.31
N ARG A 47 -0.19 10.98 -19.05
CA ARG A 47 -1.62 10.97 -18.68
C ARG A 47 -2.03 12.29 -18.02
N PRO A 48 -2.95 13.06 -18.61
CA PRO A 48 -3.56 14.20 -17.93
C PRO A 48 -4.18 13.77 -16.60
N ILE A 49 -3.93 14.54 -15.54
CA ILE A 49 -4.56 14.32 -14.24
C ILE A 49 -6.04 14.70 -14.40
N THR A 50 -6.94 13.73 -14.27
CA THR A 50 -8.38 13.90 -14.54
C THR A 50 -9.14 14.53 -13.36
N ILE A 51 -8.49 14.72 -12.21
CA ILE A 51 -9.13 15.26 -11.01
C ILE A 51 -8.95 16.79 -11.00
N THR A 52 -10.01 17.53 -11.34
CA THR A 52 -10.01 19.01 -11.47
C THR A 52 -10.57 19.76 -10.25
N ARG A 53 -10.67 19.12 -9.08
CA ARG A 53 -11.24 19.75 -7.88
C ARG A 53 -10.25 20.59 -7.08
N THR A 54 -10.78 21.62 -6.41
CA THR A 54 -10.04 22.43 -5.43
C THR A 54 -9.89 21.67 -4.11
N MET A 55 -8.68 21.17 -3.84
CA MET A 55 -8.37 20.49 -2.57
C MET A 55 -8.28 21.52 -1.44
N THR A 56 -9.15 21.41 -0.42
CA THR A 56 -9.11 22.33 0.74
C THR A 56 -8.27 21.76 1.88
N LYS A 57 -8.22 20.44 2.00
CA LYS A 57 -7.54 19.74 3.10
C LYS A 57 -6.63 18.64 2.54
N SER A 58 -5.52 18.36 3.22
CA SER A 58 -4.60 17.26 2.86
C SER A 58 -5.29 15.89 2.83
N SER A 59 -6.31 15.67 3.68
CA SER A 59 -7.10 14.43 3.71
C SER A 59 -7.93 14.15 2.45
N GLN A 60 -8.00 15.09 1.51
CA GLN A 60 -8.71 14.97 0.22
C GLN A 60 -7.77 14.64 -0.95
N GLU A 61 -6.45 14.73 -0.75
CA GLU A 61 -5.47 14.56 -1.81
C GLU A 61 -5.55 13.16 -2.44
N GLY A 62 -5.72 13.11 -3.77
CA GLY A 62 -5.80 11.85 -4.52
C GLY A 62 -7.11 11.07 -4.36
N LEU A 63 -8.13 11.62 -3.70
CA LEU A 63 -9.47 11.03 -3.61
C LEU A 63 -10.43 11.62 -4.67
N PRO A 64 -11.48 10.88 -5.09
CA PRO A 64 -12.55 11.42 -5.92
C PRO A 64 -13.36 12.51 -5.18
N GLU A 65 -14.17 13.25 -5.94
CA GLU A 65 -15.03 14.30 -5.38
C GLU A 65 -15.99 13.77 -4.31
N GLY A 66 -16.21 14.53 -3.23
CA GLY A 66 -17.07 14.13 -2.11
C GLY A 66 -16.47 13.11 -1.13
N TRP A 67 -15.33 12.49 -1.45
CA TRP A 67 -14.66 11.56 -0.53
C TRP A 67 -13.59 12.25 0.31
N THR A 68 -13.53 11.89 1.59
CA THR A 68 -12.52 12.33 2.55
C THR A 68 -11.99 11.14 3.35
N ARG A 69 -10.68 11.10 3.60
CA ARG A 69 -10.08 10.08 4.46
C ARG A 69 -10.31 10.38 5.93
N ALA A 70 -10.80 9.39 6.68
CA ALA A 70 -10.88 9.41 8.13
C ALA A 70 -10.22 8.13 8.69
N SER A 71 -9.44 8.27 9.76
CA SER A 71 -8.84 7.14 10.48
C SER A 71 -9.63 6.91 11.77
N PHE A 72 -10.10 5.67 11.97
CA PHE A 72 -10.83 5.28 13.16
C PHE A 72 -10.03 4.24 13.95
N ILE A 73 -10.17 4.27 15.27
CA ILE A 73 -9.70 3.22 16.17
C ILE A 73 -10.93 2.38 16.52
N ILE A 74 -10.91 1.08 16.19
CA ILE A 74 -12.05 0.16 16.32
C ILE A 74 -11.59 -1.11 17.04
N GLN A 75 -12.48 -1.78 17.78
CA GLN A 75 -12.20 -3.08 18.39
C GLN A 75 -11.93 -4.16 17.32
N GLU A 76 -10.94 -5.01 17.58
CA GLU A 76 -10.51 -6.06 16.64
C GLU A 76 -11.63 -7.04 16.29
N THR A 77 -12.42 -7.45 17.28
CA THR A 77 -13.55 -8.37 17.11
C THR A 77 -14.64 -7.81 16.18
N VAL A 78 -14.84 -6.49 16.18
CA VAL A 78 -15.79 -5.82 15.29
C VAL A 78 -15.23 -5.74 13.88
N LEU A 79 -13.94 -5.45 13.75
CA LEU A 79 -13.27 -5.39 12.44
C LEU A 79 -13.29 -6.75 11.73
N GLU A 80 -13.08 -7.85 12.45
CA GLU A 80 -13.14 -9.20 11.91
C GLU A 80 -14.53 -9.54 11.37
N LYS A 81 -15.59 -9.31 12.17
CA LYS A 81 -16.98 -9.48 11.73
C LYS A 81 -17.32 -8.64 10.49
N LEU A 82 -16.78 -7.41 10.42
CA LEU A 82 -17.02 -6.53 9.28
C LEU A 82 -16.34 -7.07 8.01
N LYS A 83 -15.11 -7.60 8.13
CA LYS A 83 -14.42 -8.27 7.02
C LYS A 83 -15.18 -9.50 6.53
N ASP A 84 -15.65 -10.34 7.44
CA ASP A 84 -16.39 -11.57 7.10
C ASP A 84 -17.71 -11.27 6.39
N TYR A 85 -18.43 -10.27 6.89
CA TYR A 85 -19.66 -9.79 6.27
C TYR A 85 -19.40 -9.22 4.87
N ALA A 86 -18.41 -8.34 4.73
CA ALA A 86 -18.03 -7.76 3.44
C ALA A 86 -17.59 -8.84 2.43
N TYR A 87 -16.88 -9.87 2.89
CA TYR A 87 -16.46 -10.99 2.05
C TYR A 87 -17.64 -11.82 1.56
N THR A 88 -18.60 -12.10 2.45
CA THR A 88 -19.81 -12.87 2.15
C THR A 88 -20.70 -12.14 1.14
N ASP A 89 -20.91 -10.84 1.35
CA ASP A 89 -21.76 -9.99 0.49
C ASP A 89 -21.03 -9.50 -0.78
N ARG A 90 -19.75 -9.87 -0.97
CA ARG A 90 -18.91 -9.44 -2.10
C ARG A 90 -18.81 -7.92 -2.26
N ARG A 91 -18.78 -7.19 -1.14
CA ARG A 91 -18.74 -5.72 -1.10
C ARG A 91 -17.44 -5.18 -0.55
N GLN A 92 -17.18 -3.91 -0.83
CA GLN A 92 -16.01 -3.24 -0.26
C GLN A 92 -16.28 -2.83 1.18
N ILE A 93 -15.29 -3.00 2.08
CA ILE A 93 -15.40 -2.59 3.49
C ILE A 93 -15.85 -1.14 3.64
N LYS A 94 -15.35 -0.22 2.80
CA LYS A 94 -15.74 1.19 2.83
C LYS A 94 -17.24 1.41 2.55
N GLU A 95 -17.86 0.58 1.71
CA GLU A 95 -19.28 0.69 1.36
C GLU A 95 -20.14 0.20 2.52
N VAL A 96 -19.78 -0.95 3.08
CA VAL A 96 -20.43 -1.51 4.28
C VAL A 96 -20.37 -0.52 5.44
N VAL A 97 -19.20 0.08 5.69
CA VAL A 97 -19.03 1.10 6.74
C VAL A 97 -19.87 2.34 6.45
N THR A 98 -19.90 2.82 5.20
CA THR A 98 -20.68 4.00 4.80
C THR A 98 -22.16 3.75 5.05
N GLU A 99 -22.70 2.63 4.57
CA GLU A 99 -24.09 2.24 4.78
C GLU A 99 -24.43 2.08 6.27
N ALA A 100 -23.59 1.42 7.05
CA ALA A 100 -23.80 1.25 8.48
C ALA A 100 -23.85 2.60 9.21
N LEU A 101 -22.96 3.53 8.86
CA LEU A 101 -22.94 4.88 9.45
C LEU A 101 -24.14 5.71 9.00
N GLU A 102 -24.52 5.68 7.72
CA GLU A 102 -25.70 6.37 7.19
C GLU A 102 -26.98 5.90 7.89
N ASN A 103 -27.15 4.58 7.99
CA ASN A 103 -28.28 3.97 8.69
C ASN A 103 -28.29 4.32 10.19
N TYR A 104 -27.12 4.32 10.84
CA TYR A 104 -27.00 4.69 12.24
C TYR A 104 -27.33 6.17 12.51
N LEU A 105 -26.96 7.06 11.59
CA LEU A 105 -27.17 8.51 11.73
C LEU A 105 -28.56 8.99 11.31
N LYS A 106 -29.28 8.25 10.46
CA LYS A 106 -30.60 8.62 9.90
C LYS A 106 -31.62 9.09 10.96
N ASN A 107 -31.60 8.50 12.14
CA ASN A 107 -32.58 8.77 13.20
C ASN A 107 -32.04 9.68 14.32
N LYS A 108 -30.86 10.27 14.16
CA LYS A 108 -30.21 11.06 15.20
C LYS A 108 -30.30 12.55 14.88
N LYS A 109 -30.58 13.36 15.89
CA LYS A 109 -30.52 14.83 15.77
C LYS A 109 -29.06 15.25 15.69
N ILE A 110 -28.64 15.74 14.52
CA ILE A 110 -27.28 16.24 14.29
C ILE A 110 -27.27 17.74 14.62
N ILE A 111 -26.39 18.14 15.54
CA ILE A 111 -26.16 19.55 15.87
C ILE A 111 -24.96 20.02 15.04
N ASN A 112 -25.15 21.05 14.22
CA ASN A 112 -24.07 21.66 13.46
C ASN A 112 -23.17 22.46 14.40
N ARG A 113 -22.07 21.84 14.85
CA ARG A 113 -20.96 22.56 15.47
C ARG A 113 -20.14 23.15 14.32
N ARG A 114 -20.12 24.48 14.19
CA ARG A 114 -19.23 25.16 13.23
C ARG A 114 -17.80 24.65 13.47
N SER A 115 -17.15 24.20 12.41
CA SER A 115 -15.76 23.74 12.37
C SER A 115 -14.96 24.56 11.38
#